data_AF-A0A8T4PSJ4-F1
#
_entry.id   AF-A0A8T4PSJ4-F1
#
_cell.length_a   1.000
_cell.length_b   1.000
_cell.length_c   1.000
_cell.angle_alpha   90.00
_cell.angle_beta   90.00
_cell.angle_gamma   90.00
#
_symmetry.space_group_name_H-M   'P 1'
#
loop_
_entity.id
_entity.type
_entity.pdbx_description
1 polymer ?
#
loop_
_entity_poly.entity_id
_entity_poly.type
_entity_poly.pdbx_seq_one_letter_code
_entity_poly.pdbx_strand_id
1 'polypeptide(L)'
;MLKNDAAQIYSQIFIYILTLILVSFILVYGYNAVRNFKDRAEQVACLKFRNELSNAVESISSDFGSVKRKDLQLCRGYSQACFVETMESPILPNDADPIIKDSILSNTGKNVFLLEKIAKESFYAGKISVEPDLLCIRAVNGKISIKLEGRGNHAFLSQWT
;
A
#
# COMPACT_ATOMS: atom_id res chain seq x y z
N MET A 1 35.92 45.48 -44.85
CA MET A 1 35.81 44.43 -43.81
C MET A 1 34.45 43.78 -43.93
N LEU A 2 34.33 42.70 -44.71
CA LEU A 2 33.11 41.89 -44.74
C LEU A 2 33.21 40.90 -43.58
N LYS A 3 32.36 41.11 -42.57
CA LYS A 3 32.29 40.32 -41.35
C LYS A 3 31.79 38.93 -41.71
N ASN A 4 32.54 37.91 -41.31
CA ASN A 4 32.30 36.52 -41.68
C ASN A 4 31.16 35.95 -40.80
N ASP A 5 29.92 36.38 -41.06
CA ASP A 5 28.76 36.07 -40.21
C ASP A 5 28.26 34.62 -40.35
N ALA A 6 28.64 33.91 -41.42
CA ALA A 6 28.21 32.53 -41.66
C ALA A 6 28.77 31.55 -40.60
N ALA A 7 30.06 31.66 -40.26
CA ALA A 7 30.69 30.79 -39.27
C ALA A 7 30.08 30.95 -37.86
N GLN A 8 29.66 32.17 -37.51
CA GLN A 8 29.00 32.47 -36.24
C GLN A 8 27.58 31.87 -36.19
N ILE A 9 26.85 31.88 -37.31
CA ILE A 9 25.51 31.28 -37.43
C ILE A 9 25.59 29.75 -37.28
N TYR A 10 26.54 29.08 -37.93
CA TYR A 10 26.71 27.62 -37.79
C TYR A 10 27.08 27.20 -36.36
N SER A 11 27.93 27.96 -35.67
CA SER A 11 28.31 27.69 -34.28
C SER A 11 27.12 27.84 -33.32
N GLN A 12 26.29 28.87 -33.49
CA GLN A 12 25.09 29.06 -32.67
C GLN A 12 24.07 27.94 -32.86
N ILE A 13 23.80 27.53 -34.11
CA ILE A 13 22.88 26.43 -34.41
C ILE A 13 23.36 25.12 -33.76
N PHE A 14 24.67 24.82 -33.86
CA PHE A 14 25.24 23.63 -33.24
C PHE A 14 25.07 23.64 -31.71
N ILE A 15 25.33 24.77 -31.05
CA ILE A 15 25.15 24.90 -29.61
C ILE A 15 23.69 24.67 -29.22
N TYR A 16 22.73 25.24 -29.95
CA TYR A 16 21.31 25.03 -29.65
C TYR A 16 20.89 23.57 -29.77
N ILE A 17 21.35 22.86 -30.81
CA ILE A 17 21.08 21.42 -30.97
C ILE A 17 21.69 20.63 -29.81
N LEU A 18 22.94 20.91 -29.44
CA LEU A 18 23.61 20.25 -28.32
C LEU A 18 22.89 20.52 -27.00
N THR A 19 22.47 21.75 -26.75
CA THR A 19 21.70 22.12 -25.56
C THR A 19 20.36 21.38 -25.51
N LEU A 20 19.64 21.27 -26.62
CA LEU A 20 18.38 20.52 -26.69
C LEU A 20 18.59 19.03 -26.35
N ILE A 21 19.67 18.43 -26.86
CA ILE A 21 20.02 17.04 -26.55
C ILE A 21 20.33 16.88 -25.07
N LEU A 22 21.15 17.76 -24.49
CA LEU A 22 21.49 17.72 -23.07
C LEU A 22 20.27 17.90 -22.17
N VAL A 23 19.41 18.88 -22.47
CA VAL A 23 18.16 19.10 -21.74
C VAL A 23 17.26 17.85 -21.83
N SER A 24 17.15 17.25 -23.01
CA SER A 24 16.36 16.03 -23.20
C SER A 24 16.88 14.88 -22.33
N PHE A 25 18.19 14.68 -22.27
CA PHE A 25 18.77 13.66 -21.39
C PHE A 25 18.51 13.97 -19.91
N ILE A 26 18.73 15.21 -19.47
CA ILE A 26 18.47 15.61 -18.08
C ILE A 26 17.01 15.35 -17.69
N LEU A 27 16.06 15.69 -18.57
CA LEU A 27 14.64 15.45 -18.34
C LEU A 27 14.31 13.95 -18.24
N VAL A 28 14.85 13.12 -19.13
CA VAL A 28 14.62 11.66 -19.10
C VAL A 28 15.19 11.04 -17.81
N TYR A 29 16.44 11.39 -17.45
CA TYR A 29 17.05 10.89 -16.22
C TYR A 29 16.32 11.40 -14.97
N GLY A 30 15.97 12.69 -14.93
CA GLY A 30 15.22 13.30 -13.84
C GLY A 30 13.86 12.63 -13.65
N TYR A 31 13.10 12.43 -14.73
CA TYR A 31 11.81 11.76 -14.68
C TYR A 31 11.91 10.32 -14.17
N ASN A 32 12.86 9.54 -14.69
CA ASN A 32 13.08 8.16 -14.27
C ASN A 32 13.51 8.07 -12.79
N ALA A 33 14.37 8.98 -12.33
CA ALA A 33 14.79 9.03 -10.94
C ALA A 33 13.62 9.32 -9.99
N VAL A 34 12.77 10.32 -10.32
CA VAL A 34 11.59 10.66 -9.52
C VAL A 34 10.59 9.51 -9.49
N ARG A 35 10.35 8.84 -10.62
CA ARG A 35 9.45 7.68 -10.68
C ARG A 35 9.94 6.53 -9.81
N ASN A 36 11.21 6.14 -9.96
CA ASN A 36 11.81 5.08 -9.14
C ASN A 36 11.81 5.41 -7.65
N PHE A 37 12.03 6.67 -7.29
CA PHE A 37 11.95 7.11 -5.91
C PHE A 37 10.52 6.98 -5.36
N LYS A 38 9.52 7.40 -6.13
CA LYS A 38 8.10 7.27 -5.76
C LYS A 38 7.72 5.80 -5.55
N ASP A 39 8.10 4.90 -6.46
CA ASP A 39 7.79 3.48 -6.37
C ASP A 39 8.43 2.83 -5.13
N ARG A 40 9.69 3.22 -4.80
CA ARG A 40 10.36 2.77 -3.57
C ARG A 40 9.69 3.30 -2.31
N ALA A 41 9.29 4.56 -2.29
CA ALA A 41 8.58 5.15 -1.17
C ALA A 41 7.24 4.44 -0.91
N GLU A 42 6.56 4.02 -1.97
CA GLU A 42 5.32 3.24 -1.89
C GLU A 42 5.54 1.85 -1.30
N GLN A 43 6.58 1.13 -1.75
CA GLN A 43 6.95 -0.17 -1.17
C GLN A 43 7.25 -0.06 0.33
N VAL A 44 7.97 0.98 0.75
CA VAL A 44 8.25 1.25 2.17
C VAL A 44 6.97 1.54 2.94
N ALA A 45 6.02 2.26 2.34
CA ALA A 45 4.73 2.54 2.97
C ALA A 45 3.91 1.26 3.19
N CYS A 46 3.87 0.34 2.21
CA CYS A 46 3.14 -0.94 2.36
C CYS A 46 3.82 -1.83 3.42
N LEU A 47 5.16 -1.88 3.43
CA LEU A 47 5.90 -2.59 4.46
C LEU A 47 5.64 -2.03 5.86
N LYS A 48 5.58 -0.69 5.98
CA LYS A 48 5.25 -0.01 7.23
C LYS A 48 3.83 -0.35 7.69
N PHE A 49 2.84 -0.28 6.80
CA PHE A 49 1.46 -0.67 7.11
C PHE A 49 1.39 -2.10 7.65
N ARG A 50 2.01 -3.05 6.93
CA ARG A 50 2.10 -4.45 7.34
C ARG A 50 2.71 -4.59 8.72
N ASN A 51 3.88 -4.02 8.94
CA ASN A 51 4.60 -4.14 10.21
C ASN A 51 3.82 -3.48 11.36
N GLU A 52 3.26 -2.29 11.16
CA GLU A 52 2.47 -1.61 12.19
C GLU A 52 1.22 -2.40 12.58
N LEU A 53 0.53 -2.99 11.60
CA LEU A 53 -0.64 -3.82 11.86
C LEU A 53 -0.24 -5.13 12.56
N SER A 54 0.73 -5.87 12.03
CA SER A 54 1.22 -7.12 12.62
C SER A 54 1.66 -6.92 14.07
N ASN A 55 2.46 -5.88 14.32
CA ASN A 55 2.93 -5.55 15.66
C ASN A 55 1.78 -5.13 16.58
N ALA A 56 0.79 -4.39 16.06
CA ALA A 56 -0.37 -3.99 16.86
C ALA A 56 -1.21 -5.21 17.28
N VAL A 57 -1.48 -6.12 16.34
CA VAL A 57 -2.18 -7.38 16.59
C VAL A 57 -1.41 -8.24 17.59
N GLU A 58 -0.11 -8.46 17.37
CA GLU A 58 0.73 -9.24 18.28
C GLU A 58 0.75 -8.65 19.69
N SER A 59 0.92 -7.32 19.80
CA SER A 59 1.02 -6.63 21.09
C SER A 59 -0.27 -6.66 21.91
N ILE A 60 -1.43 -6.73 21.27
CA ILE A 60 -2.73 -6.69 21.96
C ILE A 60 -3.34 -8.08 22.14
N SER A 61 -2.94 -9.05 21.31
CA SER A 61 -3.51 -10.40 21.37
C SER A 61 -3.36 -11.07 22.74
N SER A 62 -2.22 -10.87 23.41
CA SER A 62 -1.92 -11.41 24.73
C SER A 62 -2.49 -10.58 25.89
N ASP A 63 -2.91 -9.34 25.62
CA ASP A 63 -3.36 -8.36 26.61
C ASP A 63 -4.90 -8.42 26.73
N PHE A 64 -5.39 -9.47 27.40
CA PHE A 64 -6.83 -9.76 27.49
C PHE A 64 -7.62 -8.58 28.07
N GLY A 65 -8.68 -8.18 27.36
CA GLY A 65 -9.57 -7.09 27.76
C GLY A 65 -9.06 -5.69 27.40
N SER A 66 -7.82 -5.57 26.93
CA SER A 66 -7.28 -4.29 26.49
C SER A 66 -7.86 -3.89 25.14
N VAL A 67 -8.25 -2.61 25.03
CA VAL A 67 -8.81 -2.02 23.82
C VAL A 67 -7.91 -0.87 23.37
N LYS A 68 -7.50 -0.88 22.10
CA LYS A 68 -6.69 0.19 21.50
C LYS A 68 -7.29 0.64 20.18
N ARG A 69 -7.38 1.95 19.99
CA ARG A 69 -7.60 2.54 18.67
C ARG A 69 -6.28 2.58 17.93
N LYS A 70 -6.27 2.15 16.67
CA LYS A 70 -5.11 2.26 15.79
C LYS A 70 -5.50 2.92 14.47
N ASP A 71 -4.90 4.06 14.21
CA ASP A 71 -5.00 4.73 12.91
C ASP A 71 -3.78 4.31 12.07
N LEU A 72 -4.02 3.54 11.01
CA LEU A 72 -2.98 3.01 10.14
C LEU A 72 -2.99 3.77 8.81
N GLN A 73 -1.80 4.20 8.37
CA GLN A 73 -1.65 4.81 7.05
C GLN A 73 -1.64 3.71 6.00
N LEU A 74 -2.68 3.67 5.16
CA LEU A 74 -2.73 2.75 4.04
C LEU A 74 -1.73 3.23 2.98
N CYS A 75 -1.02 2.28 2.34
CA CYS A 75 -0.12 2.63 1.27
C CYS A 75 -0.88 3.12 0.03
N ARG A 76 -0.18 3.86 -0.84
CA ARG A 76 -0.79 4.46 -2.03
C ARG A 76 -1.29 3.37 -2.97
N GLY A 77 -2.28 3.70 -3.80
CA GLY A 77 -2.90 2.76 -4.74
C GLY A 77 -4.03 1.91 -4.14
N TYR A 78 -4.17 1.85 -2.82
CA TYR A 78 -5.24 1.08 -2.16
C TYR A 78 -6.33 2.00 -1.59
N SER A 79 -7.57 1.55 -1.66
CA SER A 79 -8.76 2.27 -1.22
C SER A 79 -9.39 1.67 0.04
N GLN A 80 -9.13 0.39 0.30
CA GLN A 80 -9.68 -0.33 1.45
C GLN A 80 -8.76 -1.48 1.87
N ALA A 81 -8.86 -1.87 3.14
CA ALA A 81 -8.24 -3.07 3.70
C ALA A 81 -9.33 -4.02 4.19
N CYS A 82 -9.25 -5.29 3.79
CA CYS A 82 -10.13 -6.34 4.25
C CYS A 82 -9.40 -7.29 5.18
N PHE A 83 -10.04 -7.64 6.29
CA PHE A 83 -9.57 -8.52 7.34
C PHE A 83 -10.45 -9.76 7.36
N VAL A 84 -9.83 -10.93 7.49
CA VAL A 84 -10.53 -12.22 7.48
C VAL A 84 -10.36 -12.91 8.82
N GLU A 85 -11.43 -13.55 9.29
CA GLU A 85 -11.42 -14.41 10.48
C GLU A 85 -10.41 -15.56 10.32
N THR A 86 -9.66 -15.84 11.38
CA THR A 86 -8.62 -16.88 11.40
C THR A 86 -8.80 -17.92 12.49
N MET A 87 -9.71 -17.68 13.43
CA MET A 87 -10.01 -18.59 14.54
C MET A 87 -10.93 -19.73 14.10
N GLU A 88 -11.81 -19.46 13.14
CA GLU A 88 -12.76 -20.41 12.58
C GLU A 88 -12.70 -20.39 11.04
N SER A 89 -13.35 -21.36 10.39
CA SER A 89 -13.46 -21.38 8.93
C SER A 89 -14.37 -20.25 8.47
N PRO A 90 -13.86 -19.19 7.81
CA PRO A 90 -14.63 -17.99 7.53
C PRO A 90 -15.72 -18.26 6.48
N ILE A 91 -16.93 -17.79 6.74
CA ILE A 91 -18.04 -17.80 5.79
C ILE A 91 -17.99 -16.50 5.00
N LEU A 92 -17.45 -16.57 3.79
CA LEU A 92 -17.32 -15.41 2.91
C LEU A 92 -18.66 -15.08 2.22
N PRO A 93 -19.03 -13.80 2.09
CA PRO A 93 -20.21 -13.42 1.35
C PRO A 93 -20.05 -13.70 -0.15
N ASN A 94 -21.18 -13.88 -0.85
CA ASN A 94 -21.19 -14.27 -2.27
C ASN A 94 -20.50 -13.25 -3.19
N ASP A 95 -20.50 -11.98 -2.80
CA ASP A 95 -19.86 -10.87 -3.51
C ASP A 95 -18.41 -10.60 -3.05
N ALA A 96 -17.84 -11.43 -2.17
CA ALA A 96 -16.45 -11.29 -1.77
C ALA A 96 -15.49 -11.39 -2.96
N ASP A 97 -14.39 -10.65 -2.86
CA ASP A 97 -13.36 -10.58 -3.89
C ASP A 97 -12.83 -11.99 -4.25
N PRO A 98 -12.72 -12.35 -5.55
CA PRO A 98 -12.28 -13.67 -5.98
C PRO A 98 -10.90 -14.08 -5.44
N ILE A 99 -9.99 -13.12 -5.25
CA ILE A 99 -8.64 -13.37 -4.75
C ILE A 99 -8.67 -13.67 -3.25
N ILE A 100 -9.57 -13.02 -2.49
CA ILE A 100 -9.78 -13.37 -1.08
C ILE A 100 -10.32 -14.80 -1.00
N LYS A 101 -11.36 -15.13 -1.80
CA LYS A 101 -11.94 -16.48 -1.82
C LYS A 101 -10.89 -17.54 -2.15
N ASP A 102 -10.11 -17.33 -3.20
CA ASP A 102 -9.04 -18.24 -3.60
C ASP A 102 -7.98 -18.41 -2.50
N SER A 103 -7.59 -17.32 -1.83
CA SER A 103 -6.60 -17.33 -0.74
C SER A 103 -7.05 -18.18 0.46
N ILE A 104 -8.35 -18.16 0.76
CA ILE A 104 -8.96 -18.97 1.83
C ILE A 104 -9.11 -20.42 1.39
N LEU A 105 -9.62 -20.70 0.18
CA LEU A 105 -9.78 -22.05 -0.35
C LEU A 105 -8.44 -22.79 -0.51
N SER A 106 -7.40 -22.05 -0.91
CA SER A 106 -6.03 -22.56 -1.06
C SER A 106 -5.25 -22.62 0.26
N ASN A 107 -5.89 -22.28 1.39
CA ASN A 107 -5.31 -22.30 2.74
C ASN A 107 -3.93 -21.62 2.83
N THR A 108 -3.80 -20.46 2.20
CA THR A 108 -2.54 -19.70 2.15
C THR A 108 -2.14 -19.07 3.50
N GLY A 109 -3.06 -19.09 4.48
CA GLY A 109 -2.86 -18.50 5.81
C GLY A 109 -2.86 -16.97 5.85
N LYS A 110 -3.20 -16.30 4.75
CA LYS A 110 -3.26 -14.83 4.69
C LYS A 110 -4.63 -14.35 5.15
N ASN A 111 -4.64 -13.29 5.96
CA ASN A 111 -5.85 -12.78 6.58
C ASN A 111 -6.03 -11.27 6.47
N VAL A 112 -5.12 -10.59 5.77
CA VAL A 112 -5.24 -9.17 5.45
C VAL A 112 -5.04 -8.99 3.95
N PHE A 113 -5.95 -8.24 3.34
CA PHE A 113 -5.99 -8.01 1.90
C PHE A 113 -6.14 -6.51 1.63
N LEU A 114 -5.27 -5.97 0.78
CA LEU A 114 -5.32 -4.58 0.35
C LEU A 114 -5.95 -4.50 -1.03
N LEU A 115 -7.02 -3.72 -1.16
CA LEU A 115 -7.81 -3.61 -2.39
C LEU A 115 -7.70 -2.20 -2.98
N GLU A 116 -7.57 -2.15 -4.30
CA GLU A 116 -7.81 -0.94 -5.09
C GLU A 116 -9.23 -0.98 -5.67
N LYS A 117 -9.45 -1.94 -6.57
CA LYS A 117 -10.74 -2.43 -7.07
C LYS A 117 -10.91 -3.91 -6.77
N ILE A 118 -9.81 -4.64 -6.94
CA ILE A 118 -9.62 -6.03 -6.55
C ILE A 118 -8.45 -6.12 -5.56
N ALA A 119 -8.35 -7.22 -4.81
CA ALA A 119 -7.22 -7.45 -3.93
C ALA A 119 -5.91 -7.58 -4.75
N LYS A 120 -4.87 -6.83 -4.38
CA LYS A 120 -3.56 -6.93 -5.06
C LYS A 120 -2.44 -7.35 -4.14
N GLU A 121 -2.53 -7.02 -2.86
CA GLU A 121 -1.54 -7.39 -1.87
C GLU A 121 -2.23 -8.11 -0.72
N SER A 122 -1.59 -9.15 -0.21
CA SER A 122 -2.10 -9.95 0.89
C SER A 122 -0.98 -10.47 1.78
N PHE A 123 -1.22 -10.46 3.08
CA PHE A 123 -0.26 -10.90 4.08
C PHE A 123 -0.94 -11.47 5.31
N TYR A 124 -0.17 -12.17 6.12
CA TYR A 124 -0.59 -12.63 7.44
C TYR A 124 -0.21 -11.59 8.50
N ALA A 125 -1.19 -11.16 9.29
CA ALA A 125 -1.02 -10.14 10.32
C ALA A 125 -1.09 -10.69 11.76
N GLY A 126 -1.10 -12.01 11.93
CA GLY A 126 -1.33 -12.66 13.23
C GLY A 126 -2.74 -13.23 13.34
N LYS A 127 -3.08 -13.77 14.51
CA LYS A 127 -4.42 -14.33 14.76
C LYS A 127 -5.41 -13.18 14.98
N ILE A 128 -6.35 -13.06 14.07
CA ILE A 128 -7.36 -12.01 14.03
C ILE A 128 -8.74 -12.66 14.05
N SER A 129 -9.64 -12.09 14.84
CA SER A 129 -11.07 -12.35 14.75
C SER A 129 -11.81 -11.08 14.33
N VAL A 130 -12.85 -11.24 13.50
CA VAL A 130 -13.66 -10.13 12.97
C VAL A 130 -15.12 -10.56 12.88
N GLU A 131 -16.03 -9.60 13.05
CA GLU A 131 -17.47 -9.83 12.86
C GLU A 131 -18.03 -8.79 11.88
N PRO A 132 -18.60 -9.20 10.73
CA PRO A 132 -18.64 -10.58 10.19
C PRO A 132 -17.25 -11.10 9.77
N ASP A 133 -17.14 -12.40 9.44
CA ASP A 133 -15.89 -13.13 9.10
C ASP A 133 -15.01 -12.49 8.00
N LEU A 134 -15.57 -11.51 7.28
CA LEU A 134 -14.86 -10.62 6.38
C LEU A 134 -15.23 -9.16 6.70
N LEU A 135 -14.29 -8.41 7.28
CA LEU A 135 -14.44 -7.00 7.59
C LEU A 135 -13.61 -6.15 6.63
N CYS A 136 -14.27 -5.36 5.77
CA CYS A 136 -13.60 -4.43 4.86
C CYS A 136 -13.78 -2.98 5.30
N ILE A 137 -12.67 -2.27 5.54
CA ILE A 137 -12.65 -0.89 6.00
C ILE A 137 -12.06 0.00 4.90
N ARG A 138 -12.84 1.00 4.48
CA ARG A 138 -12.40 2.00 3.49
C ARG A 138 -11.49 3.02 4.13
N ALA A 139 -10.46 3.42 3.39
CA ALA A 139 -9.56 4.47 3.82
C ALA A 139 -10.23 5.85 3.70
N VAL A 140 -10.13 6.64 4.77
CA VAL A 140 -10.51 8.06 4.79
C VAL A 140 -9.22 8.87 4.88
N ASN A 141 -8.98 9.76 3.91
CA ASN A 141 -7.73 10.52 3.79
C ASN A 141 -6.47 9.62 3.80
N GLY A 142 -6.57 8.44 3.17
CA GLY A 142 -5.48 7.46 3.09
C GLY A 142 -5.20 6.70 4.40
N LYS A 143 -6.07 6.81 5.41
CA LYS A 143 -5.94 6.09 6.68
C LYS A 143 -7.14 5.19 6.93
N ILE A 144 -6.90 4.06 7.58
CA ILE A 144 -7.96 3.24 8.18
C ILE A 144 -7.87 3.37 9.70
N SER A 145 -9.03 3.50 10.35
CA SER A 145 -9.11 3.55 11.81
C SER A 145 -9.74 2.25 12.30
N ILE A 146 -8.98 1.45 13.04
CA ILE A 146 -9.43 0.16 13.55
C ILE A 146 -9.45 0.16 15.07
N LYS A 147 -10.45 -0.51 15.63
CA LYS A 147 -10.50 -0.86 17.04
C LYS A 147 -9.91 -2.26 17.18
N LEU A 148 -8.89 -2.38 18.01
CA LEU A 148 -8.25 -3.63 18.38
C LEU A 148 -8.64 -3.97 19.82
N GLU A 149 -9.07 -5.20 20.06
CA GLU A 149 -9.37 -5.73 21.39
C GLU A 149 -8.62 -7.04 21.63
N GLY A 150 -7.92 -7.14 22.76
CA GLY A 150 -7.18 -8.34 23.14
C GLY A 150 -8.09 -9.42 23.70
N ARG A 151 -8.04 -10.61 23.13
CA ARG A 151 -8.83 -11.79 23.57
C ARG A 151 -7.96 -12.87 24.23
N GLY A 152 -6.70 -12.58 24.54
CA GLY A 152 -5.75 -13.46 25.23
C GLY A 152 -4.96 -14.39 24.30
N ASN A 153 -5.55 -14.82 23.19
CA ASN A 153 -4.89 -15.66 22.17
C ASN A 153 -4.97 -15.09 20.73
N HIS A 154 -5.77 -14.05 20.52
CA HIS A 154 -5.96 -13.36 19.25
C HIS A 154 -6.41 -11.92 19.48
N ALA A 155 -6.37 -11.09 18.43
CA ALA A 155 -6.94 -9.75 18.45
C ALA A 155 -8.31 -9.74 17.75
N PHE A 156 -9.33 -9.21 18.41
CA PHE A 156 -10.61 -8.91 17.79
C PHE A 156 -10.54 -7.53 17.12
N LEU A 157 -10.88 -7.48 15.85
CA LEU A 157 -10.85 -6.29 15.00
C LEU A 157 -12.28 -5.82 14.71
N SER A 158 -12.52 -4.54 14.89
CA SER A 158 -13.77 -3.88 14.49
C SER A 158 -13.49 -2.48 13.95
N GLN A 159 -14.46 -1.90 13.25
CA GLN A 159 -14.35 -0.53 12.79
C GLN A 159 -14.41 0.43 14.00
N TRP A 160 -13.52 1.42 14.04
CA TRP A 160 -13.63 2.52 15.00
C TRP A 160 -14.69 3.51 14.51
N THR A 161 -15.87 3.48 15.14
CA THR A 161 -16.96 4.44 14.91
C THR A 161 -16.78 5.67 15.79
#